data_AF-A0A535P244-F1
#
_entry.id   AF-A0A535P244-F1
#
_cell.length_a   1.000
_cell.length_b   1.000
_cell.length_c   1.000
_cell.angle_alpha   90.00
_cell.angle_beta   90.00
_cell.angle_gamma   90.00
#
_symmetry.space_group_name_H-M   'P 1'
#
loop_
_entity.id
_entity.type
_entity.pdbx_description
1 polymer ?
#
loop_
_entity_poly.entity_id
_entity_poly.type
_entity_poly.pdbx_seq_one_letter_code
_entity_poly.pdbx_strand_id
1 'polypeptide(L)'
;IDAGFKTMSAREGVLPRPIGLDDVIVTTLSAEHGYLELGPRAPDLRIGQRVELIPDYNDTTTFRHDQFVGMRNGVVDQVIPLLARGRLS
;
A
#
# COMPACT_ATOMS: atom_id res chain seq x y z
N ILE A 1 1.33 -6.93 7.65
CA ILE A 1 0.59 -6.96 6.37
C ILE A 1 1.46 -7.61 5.30
N ASP A 2 0.84 -8.12 4.24
CA ASP A 2 1.48 -8.81 3.10
C ASP A 2 1.94 -7.85 1.98
N ALA A 3 2.03 -6.55 2.27
CA ALA A 3 2.54 -5.54 1.35
C ALA A 3 3.87 -4.98 1.87
N GLY A 4 4.98 -5.35 1.21
CA GLY A 4 6.34 -4.90 1.52
C GLY A 4 6.89 -3.88 0.51
N PHE A 5 8.22 -3.68 0.49
CA PHE A 5 8.86 -2.70 -0.39
C PHE A 5 8.81 -3.08 -1.88
N LYS A 6 8.54 -4.35 -2.20
CA LYS A 6 8.25 -4.81 -3.56
C LYS A 6 6.87 -4.38 -4.02
N THR A 7 5.95 -4.07 -3.10
CA THR A 7 4.59 -3.61 -3.37
C THR A 7 4.51 -2.09 -3.38
N MET A 8 5.20 -1.42 -2.45
CA MET A 8 5.12 0.03 -2.24
C MET A 8 6.50 0.59 -1.93
N SER A 9 6.73 1.88 -2.20
CA SER A 9 8.01 2.50 -1.83
C SER A 9 8.11 2.81 -0.33
N ALA A 10 9.34 2.82 0.17
CA ALA A 10 9.72 3.40 1.46
C ALA A 10 10.99 4.23 1.27
N ARG A 11 10.92 5.22 0.38
CA ARG A 11 12.08 6.05 0.04
C ARG A 11 12.27 7.10 1.13
N GLU A 12 13.52 7.38 1.48
CA GLU A 12 13.89 8.47 2.41
C GLU A 12 13.22 8.39 3.81
N GLY A 13 12.83 7.19 4.25
CA GLY A 13 12.23 6.98 5.57
C GLY A 13 10.76 7.41 5.68
N VAL A 14 10.13 7.83 4.58
CA VAL A 14 8.70 8.09 4.54
C VAL A 14 7.96 6.80 4.21
N LEU A 15 6.94 6.48 5.03
CA LEU A 15 6.24 5.20 5.00
C LEU A 15 4.79 5.39 4.52
N PRO A 16 4.19 4.37 3.88
CA PRO A 16 2.77 4.40 3.51
C PRO A 16 1.88 4.64 4.73
N ARG A 17 0.80 5.40 4.53
CA ARG A 17 -0.11 5.78 5.60
C ARG A 17 -1.42 4.98 5.54
N PRO A 18 -1.86 4.34 6.64
CA PRO A 18 -3.19 3.75 6.71
C PRO A 18 -4.33 4.76 6.52
N ILE A 19 -5.40 4.32 5.85
CA ILE A 19 -6.64 5.09 5.68
C ILE A 19 -7.70 4.51 6.61
N GLY A 20 -8.41 5.37 7.34
CA GLY A 20 -9.55 4.97 8.16
C GLY A 20 -9.20 4.09 9.36
N LEU A 21 -7.92 3.99 9.72
CA LEU A 21 -7.44 3.30 10.91
C LEU A 21 -6.77 4.31 11.84
N ASP A 22 -7.48 4.67 12.92
CA ASP A 22 -6.94 5.56 13.94
C ASP A 22 -5.81 4.86 14.71
N ASP A 23 -4.76 5.62 15.06
CA ASP A 23 -3.67 5.14 15.93
C ASP A 23 -2.93 3.90 15.39
N VAL A 24 -2.90 3.74 14.05
CA VAL A 24 -2.15 2.70 13.34
C VAL A 24 -1.14 3.37 12.42
N ILE A 25 0.13 2.98 12.53
CA ILE A 25 1.19 3.47 11.66
C ILE A 25 1.97 2.31 11.03
N VAL A 26 2.43 2.49 9.80
CA VAL A 26 3.44 1.59 9.20
C VAL A 26 4.79 2.01 9.74
N THR A 27 5.59 1.06 10.25
CA THR A 27 6.91 1.35 10.84
C THR A 27 8.07 0.82 10.01
N THR A 28 7.86 -0.23 9.23
CA THR A 28 8.92 -0.85 8.42
C THR A 28 8.30 -1.64 7.26
N LEU A 29 9.00 -1.64 6.12
CA LEU A 29 8.72 -2.55 5.00
C LEU A 29 9.92 -3.46 4.76
N SER A 30 9.73 -4.77 4.91
CA SER A 30 10.61 -5.80 4.35
C SER A 30 10.26 -6.06 2.88
N ALA A 31 10.86 -7.05 2.23
CA ALA A 31 10.56 -7.37 0.83
C ALA A 31 9.06 -7.62 0.56
N GLU A 32 8.44 -8.49 1.36
CA GLU A 32 7.06 -8.97 1.17
C GLU A 32 6.12 -8.60 2.33
N HIS A 33 6.64 -8.03 3.42
CA HIS A 33 5.85 -7.72 4.61
C HIS A 33 6.02 -6.29 5.06
N GLY A 34 4.91 -5.67 5.48
CA GLY A 34 4.86 -4.41 6.21
C GLY A 34 4.51 -4.63 7.67
N TYR A 35 5.14 -3.86 8.55
CA TYR A 35 4.92 -3.87 10.00
C TYR A 35 4.01 -2.71 10.38
N LEU A 36 2.97 -3.00 11.17
CA LEU A 36 2.08 -2.01 11.75
C LEU A 36 2.38 -1.90 13.24
N GLU A 37 2.52 -0.68 13.74
CA GLU A 37 2.44 -0.39 15.16
C GLU A 37 1.01 0.05 15.49
N LEU A 38 0.45 -0.55 16.53
CA LEU A 38 -0.91 -0.32 16.99
C LEU A 38 -0.84 0.41 18.32
N GLY A 39 -1.30 1.65 18.35
CA GLY A 39 -1.39 2.44 19.55
C GLY A 39 -2.59 2.06 20.44
N PRO A 40 -2.72 2.70 21.62
CA PRO A 40 -3.77 2.40 22.59
C PRO A 40 -5.21 2.56 22.08
N ARG A 41 -5.41 3.36 21.02
CA ARG A 41 -6.72 3.60 20.39
C ARG A 41 -6.89 2.87 19.06
N ALA A 42 -5.95 2.01 18.70
CA ALA A 42 -6.02 1.27 17.45
C ALA A 42 -7.26 0.38 17.42
N PRO A 43 -7.96 0.30 16.27
CA PRO A 43 -9.06 -0.63 16.11
C PRO A 43 -8.54 -2.07 16.18
N ASP A 44 -9.45 -2.97 16.52
CA ASP A 44 -9.11 -4.37 16.75
C ASP A 44 -8.95 -5.14 15.42
N LEU A 45 -7.75 -5.07 14.85
CA LEU A 45 -7.42 -5.70 13.57
C LEU A 45 -7.41 -7.23 13.68
N ARG A 46 -7.94 -7.89 12.66
CA ARG A 46 -7.98 -9.35 12.55
C ARG A 46 -7.08 -9.86 11.44
N ILE A 47 -6.51 -11.05 11.62
CA ILE A 47 -5.83 -11.76 10.53
C ILE A 47 -6.83 -11.97 9.37
N GLY A 48 -6.41 -11.64 8.15
CA GLY A 48 -7.24 -11.68 6.95
C GLY A 48 -8.05 -10.42 6.68
N GLN A 49 -8.08 -9.46 7.61
CA GLN A 49 -8.69 -8.14 7.38
C GLN A 49 -7.87 -7.35 6.35
N ARG A 50 -8.56 -6.70 5.41
CA ARG A 50 -7.94 -5.82 4.43
C ARG A 50 -7.68 -4.45 5.04
N VAL A 51 -6.52 -3.89 4.72
CA VAL A 51 -6.09 -2.54 5.12
C VAL A 51 -5.80 -1.74 3.85
N GLU A 52 -6.28 -0.51 3.80
CA GLU A 52 -6.00 0.42 2.72
C GLU A 52 -4.86 1.36 3.13
N LEU A 53 -3.90 1.55 2.23
CA LEU A 53 -2.73 2.38 2.45
C LEU A 53 -2.59 3.41 1.33
N ILE A 54 -2.27 4.64 1.70
CA ILE A 54 -1.80 5.65 0.77
C ILE A 54 -0.28 5.45 0.66
N PRO A 55 0.25 5.11 -0.53
CA PRO A 55 1.69 5.03 -0.71
C PRO A 55 2.30 6.41 -0.53
N ASP A 56 3.52 6.46 0.01
CA ASP A 56 4.27 7.71 0.17
C ASP A 56 4.49 8.40 -1.20
N TYR A 57 5.21 7.73 -2.10
CA TYR A 57 5.51 8.25 -3.43
C TYR A 57 4.88 7.37 -4.53
N ASN A 58 3.89 7.95 -5.23
CA ASN A 58 3.09 7.27 -6.23
C ASN A 58 3.92 6.72 -7.40
N ASP A 59 4.89 7.48 -7.95
CA ASP A 59 5.61 7.08 -9.17
C ASP A 59 6.43 5.83 -8.92
N THR A 60 7.15 5.82 -7.79
CA THR A 60 7.96 4.67 -7.41
C THR A 60 7.11 3.45 -7.08
N THR A 61 5.92 3.64 -6.51
CA THR A 61 4.97 2.55 -6.25
C THR A 61 4.39 2.02 -7.56
N THR A 62 4.01 2.90 -8.49
CA THR A 62 3.29 2.57 -9.72
C THR A 62 4.06 1.56 -10.58
N PHE A 63 5.36 1.77 -10.83
CA PHE A 63 6.10 0.88 -11.72
C PHE A 63 6.33 -0.54 -11.15
N ARG A 64 6.02 -0.77 -9.87
CA ARG A 64 6.12 -2.11 -9.24
C ARG A 64 4.93 -3.00 -9.59
N HIS A 65 3.84 -2.43 -10.11
CA HIS A 65 2.62 -3.15 -10.48
C HIS A 65 2.45 -3.22 -11.99
N ASP A 66 1.88 -4.32 -12.49
CA ASP A 66 1.55 -4.47 -13.92
C ASP A 66 0.24 -3.78 -14.32
N GLN A 67 -0.63 -3.49 -13.35
CA GLN A 67 -1.95 -2.94 -13.59
C GLN A 67 -2.48 -2.17 -12.38
N PHE A 68 -3.43 -1.28 -12.62
CA PHE A 68 -4.30 -0.72 -11.59
C PHE A 68 -5.66 -1.42 -11.61
N VAL A 69 -6.22 -1.65 -10.42
CA VAL A 69 -7.61 -2.08 -10.24
C VAL A 69 -8.44 -0.85 -9.93
N GLY A 70 -9.21 -0.38 -10.91
CA GLY A 70 -10.11 0.76 -10.77
C GLY A 70 -11.41 0.35 -10.09
N MET A 71 -11.79 1.09 -9.05
CA MET A 71 -13.00 0.81 -8.25
C MET A 71 -14.01 1.96 -8.33
N ARG A 72 -15.30 1.62 -8.31
CA ARG A 72 -16.41 2.58 -8.24
C ARG A 72 -17.50 2.00 -7.35
N ASN A 73 -18.01 2.79 -6.40
CA ASN A 73 -19.07 2.34 -5.46
C ASN A 73 -18.73 1.01 -4.74
N GLY A 74 -17.46 0.80 -4.39
CA GLY A 74 -17.01 -0.40 -3.67
C GLY A 74 -16.86 -1.67 -4.52
N VAL A 75 -17.07 -1.60 -5.85
CA VAL A 75 -16.86 -2.74 -6.76
C VAL A 75 -15.77 -2.44 -7.78
N VAL A 76 -15.17 -3.49 -8.34
CA VAL A 76 -14.21 -3.36 -9.45
C VAL A 76 -14.96 -2.92 -10.71
N ASP A 77 -14.56 -1.78 -11.26
CA ASP A 77 -15.13 -1.16 -12.47
C ASP A 77 -14.27 -1.52 -13.70
N GLN A 78 -12.94 -1.44 -13.55
CA GLN A 78 -11.99 -1.67 -14.64
C GLN A 78 -10.62 -2.15 -14.14
N VAL A 79 -9.85 -2.79 -15.02
CA VAL A 79 -8.43 -3.09 -14.82
C VAL A 79 -7.62 -2.35 -15.89
N ILE A 80 -6.68 -1.52 -15.47
CA ILE A 80 -5.91 -0.62 -16.35
C ILE A 80 -4.47 -1.14 -16.44
N PRO A 81 -4.01 -1.63 -17.60
CA PRO A 81 -2.64 -2.11 -17.74
C PRO A 81 -1.64 -0.95 -17.71
N LEU A 82 -0.51 -1.14 -17.02
CA LEU A 82 0.60 -0.20 -16.98
C LEU A 82 1.61 -0.50 -18.10
N LEU A 83 1.23 -0.13 -19.33
CA LEU A 83 1.98 -0.49 -20.55
C LEU A 83 3.41 0.05 -20.59
N ALA A 84 3.69 1.15 -19.89
CA ALA A 84 5.00 1.76 -19.79
C ALA A 84 5.80 1.33 -18.54
N ARG A 85 5.34 0.30 -17.80
CA ARG A 85 6.03 -0.18 -16.60
C ARG A 85 7.49 -0.50 -16.90
N GLY A 86 8.40 0.08 -16.12
CA GLY A 86 9.84 -0.14 -16.26
C GLY A 86 10.48 0.50 -17.50
N ARG A 87 9.75 1.34 -18.26
CA ARG A 87 10.30 2.15 -19.36
C ARG A 87 10.94 3.43 -18.80
N LEU A 88 11.99 3.26 -18.00
CA LEU A 88 12.81 4.35 -17.49
C LEU A 88 13.83 4.71 -18.59
N SER A 89 13.85 5.97 -19.00
CA SER A 89 14.73 6.49 -20.06
C SER A 89 16.18 6.51 -19.64
#